data_AF-A0A6P0VFY6-F1
#
_entry.id   AF-A0A6P0VFY6-F1
#
_cell.length_a   1.000
_cell.length_b   1.000
_cell.length_c   1.000
_cell.angle_alpha   90.00
_cell.angle_beta   90.00
_cell.angle_gamma   90.00
#
_symmetry.space_group_name_H-M   'P 1'
#
loop_
_entity.id
_entity.type
_entity.pdbx_description
1 polymer ?
#
loop_
_entity_poly.entity_id
_entity_poly.type
_entity_poly.pdbx_seq_one_letter_code
_entity_poly.pdbx_strand_id
1 'polypeptide(L)'
;MIPFLEKTFPGCRFERKTPVGKKPGPKPNKAASYGKTGKSLIEQIKKELPIALKNEPNRFNLILVFDDLDCRDPVVQSKKILQEILQIPGCADIDKYVGFAAPELEAWIIADWDNSLAKSSDFRNRHQRMRWWLSTKKHIPFDEPESFSEYDQQRDCCLDKLSSALIESTVQDETDRNQPRFSKGLHTPLLLRAINPDEVQRKCPLFREMYNYLNDFCRFE
;
A
#
# COMPACT_ATOMS: atom_id res chain seq x y z
N MET A 1 7.34 -2.90 -2.64
CA MET A 1 6.34 -3.97 -2.81
C MET A 1 6.97 -5.28 -3.27
N ILE A 2 7.42 -5.45 -4.52
CA ILE A 2 7.97 -6.74 -4.99
C ILE A 2 9.01 -7.38 -4.05
N PRO A 3 10.05 -6.66 -3.58
CA PRO A 3 11.02 -7.25 -2.65
C PRO A 3 10.43 -7.69 -1.31
N PHE A 4 9.34 -7.06 -0.87
CA PHE A 4 8.63 -7.47 0.33
C PHE A 4 7.84 -8.77 0.08
N LEU A 5 7.16 -8.87 -1.06
CA LEU A 5 6.39 -10.07 -1.42
C LEU A 5 7.30 -11.29 -1.61
N GLU A 6 8.40 -11.14 -2.34
CA GLU A 6 9.36 -12.25 -2.57
C GLU A 6 10.02 -12.73 -1.26
N LYS A 7 10.30 -11.80 -0.33
CA LYS A 7 10.80 -12.15 1.01
C LYS A 7 9.76 -12.90 1.83
N THR A 8 8.48 -12.53 1.70
CA THR A 8 7.39 -13.02 2.55
C THR A 8 6.81 -14.34 2.03
N PHE A 9 6.75 -14.52 0.71
CA PHE A 9 6.17 -15.67 0.03
C PHE A 9 7.21 -16.30 -0.92
N PRO A 10 8.23 -16.99 -0.39
CA PRO A 10 9.36 -17.47 -1.19
C PRO A 10 9.01 -18.54 -2.22
N GLY A 11 7.86 -19.23 -2.07
CA GLY A 11 7.35 -20.19 -3.06
C GLY A 11 6.67 -19.54 -4.27
N CYS A 12 6.58 -18.21 -4.33
CA CYS A 12 6.05 -17.48 -5.47
C CYS A 12 7.09 -16.57 -6.10
N ARG A 13 7.06 -16.47 -7.42
CA ARG A 13 7.74 -15.40 -8.17
C ARG A 13 6.75 -14.31 -8.53
N PHE A 14 7.08 -13.06 -8.15
CA PHE A 14 6.22 -11.92 -8.42
C PHE A 14 6.74 -11.11 -9.60
N GLU A 15 5.89 -10.85 -10.59
CA GLU A 15 6.23 -10.02 -11.76
C GLU A 15 5.29 -8.82 -11.87
N ARG A 16 5.85 -7.60 -11.81
CA ARG A 16 5.07 -6.38 -11.96
C ARG A 16 4.78 -6.11 -13.44
N LYS A 17 3.51 -6.05 -13.81
CA LYS A 17 3.07 -5.70 -15.18
C LYS A 17 2.63 -4.24 -15.36
N THR A 18 2.39 -3.49 -14.28
CA THR A 18 2.08 -2.05 -14.39
C THR A 18 3.35 -1.19 -14.45
N PRO A 19 3.35 -0.07 -15.20
CA PRO A 19 4.51 0.81 -15.28
C PRO A 19 4.87 1.41 -13.92
N VAL A 20 6.17 1.61 -13.68
CA VAL A 20 6.66 2.38 -12.52
C VAL A 20 6.49 3.86 -12.84
N GLY A 21 5.31 4.40 -12.58
CA GLY A 21 5.06 5.83 -12.77
C GLY A 21 5.90 6.66 -11.80
N LYS A 22 6.77 7.53 -12.31
CA LYS A 22 7.30 8.66 -11.52
C LYS A 22 6.15 9.65 -11.30
N LYS A 23 5.46 9.56 -10.16
CA LYS A 23 4.51 10.62 -9.78
C LYS A 23 5.30 11.93 -9.66
N PRO A 24 4.98 12.99 -10.43
CA PRO A 24 5.61 14.28 -10.21
C PRO A 24 5.29 14.72 -8.78
N GLY A 25 6.30 15.26 -8.08
CA GLY A 25 6.11 15.80 -6.73
C GLY A 25 5.00 16.86 -6.70
N PRO A 26 4.43 17.15 -5.52
CA PRO A 26 3.42 18.19 -5.39
C PRO A 26 3.97 19.49 -5.98
N LYS A 27 3.28 20.03 -6.99
CA LYS A 27 3.67 21.29 -7.63
C LYS A 27 3.36 22.44 -6.64
N PRO A 28 4.28 23.39 -6.42
CA PRO A 28 3.98 24.56 -5.60
C PRO A 28 2.78 25.32 -6.20
N ASN A 29 1.87 25.78 -5.35
CA ASN A 29 0.67 26.57 -5.68
C ASN A 29 -0.47 25.88 -6.45
N LYS A 30 -0.55 24.54 -6.46
CA LYS A 30 -1.82 23.84 -6.76
C LYS A 30 -2.34 23.19 -5.48
N ALA A 31 -3.60 23.46 -5.14
CA ALA A 31 -4.34 22.66 -4.17
C ALA A 31 -4.04 21.19 -4.44
N ALA A 32 -3.75 20.43 -3.38
CA ALA A 32 -3.35 19.02 -3.44
C ALA A 32 -4.12 18.33 -4.57
N SER A 33 -3.42 17.95 -5.63
CA SER A 33 -4.05 17.24 -6.75
C SER A 33 -4.45 15.88 -6.21
N TYR A 34 -5.67 15.79 -5.70
CA TYR A 34 -6.25 14.57 -5.16
C TYR A 34 -6.17 13.47 -6.21
N GLY A 35 -5.49 12.38 -5.86
CA GLY A 35 -5.22 11.29 -6.78
C GLY A 35 -6.53 10.66 -7.22
N LYS A 36 -6.79 10.63 -8.53
CA LYS A 36 -7.87 9.83 -9.15
C LYS A 36 -7.51 8.33 -9.10
N THR A 37 -7.20 7.78 -7.93
CA THR A 37 -6.44 6.53 -7.78
C THR A 37 -7.23 5.28 -8.18
N GLY A 38 -8.52 5.17 -7.85
CA GLY A 38 -9.33 4.00 -8.24
C GLY A 38 -9.63 3.89 -9.75
N LYS A 39 -9.99 5.00 -10.42
CA LYS A 39 -10.19 5.02 -11.89
C LYS A 39 -8.88 4.76 -12.63
N SER A 40 -7.75 5.24 -12.10
CA SER A 40 -6.46 5.03 -12.76
C SER A 40 -5.99 3.57 -12.74
N LEU A 41 -6.31 2.80 -11.69
CA LEU A 41 -5.91 1.40 -11.59
C LEU A 41 -6.68 0.52 -12.58
N ILE A 42 -8.01 0.67 -12.64
CA ILE A 42 -8.84 -0.10 -13.59
C ILE A 42 -8.44 0.18 -15.05
N GLU A 43 -8.21 1.45 -15.40
CA GLU A 43 -7.74 1.81 -16.74
C GLU A 43 -6.35 1.23 -17.04
N GLN A 44 -5.46 1.15 -16.05
CA GLN A 44 -4.17 0.48 -16.21
C GLN A 44 -4.34 -1.02 -16.41
N ILE A 45 -5.23 -1.68 -15.68
CA ILE A 45 -5.52 -3.11 -15.84
C ILE A 45 -6.02 -3.38 -17.27
N LYS A 46 -7.01 -2.60 -17.73
CA LYS A 46 -7.57 -2.71 -19.09
C LYS A 46 -6.52 -2.55 -20.18
N LYS A 47 -5.53 -1.70 -19.95
CA LYS A 47 -4.47 -1.42 -20.92
C LYS A 47 -3.34 -2.46 -20.89
N GLU A 48 -2.82 -2.78 -19.72
CA GLU A 48 -1.56 -3.53 -19.57
C GLU A 48 -1.77 -5.04 -19.52
N LEU A 49 -2.86 -5.52 -18.91
CA LEU A 49 -3.10 -6.96 -18.74
C LEU A 49 -3.28 -7.71 -20.08
N PRO A 50 -4.04 -7.21 -21.08
CA PRO A 50 -4.13 -7.89 -22.38
C PRO A 50 -2.78 -8.00 -23.09
N ILE A 51 -1.92 -6.97 -22.95
CA ILE A 51 -0.58 -6.96 -23.54
C ILE A 51 0.29 -8.03 -22.87
N ALA A 52 0.25 -8.12 -21.54
CA ALA A 52 1.01 -9.12 -20.78
C ALA A 52 0.59 -10.55 -21.16
N LEU A 53 -0.71 -10.82 -21.26
CA LEU A 53 -1.23 -12.15 -21.61
C LEU A 53 -0.89 -12.57 -23.04
N LYS A 54 -0.90 -11.61 -23.99
CA LYS A 54 -0.55 -11.89 -25.38
C LYS A 54 0.93 -12.21 -25.57
N ASN A 55 1.81 -11.51 -24.85
CA ASN A 55 3.26 -11.68 -24.98
C ASN A 55 3.77 -12.92 -24.23
N GLU A 56 3.09 -13.34 -23.16
CA GLU A 56 3.51 -14.42 -22.27
C GLU A 56 2.33 -15.36 -21.94
N PRO A 57 1.81 -16.11 -22.94
CA PRO A 57 0.67 -17.01 -22.73
C PRO A 57 1.03 -18.12 -21.74
N ASN A 58 0.09 -18.49 -20.87
CA ASN A 58 0.19 -19.58 -19.88
C ASN A 58 1.36 -19.49 -18.90
N ARG A 59 1.92 -18.29 -18.68
CA ARG A 59 3.06 -18.09 -17.78
C ARG A 59 2.66 -17.77 -16.34
N PHE A 60 1.44 -17.31 -16.11
CA PHE A 60 1.01 -16.84 -14.79
C PHE A 60 -0.06 -17.76 -14.21
N ASN A 61 0.13 -18.16 -12.96
CA ASN A 61 -0.87 -18.92 -12.19
C ASN A 61 -1.88 -17.99 -11.50
N LEU A 62 -1.50 -16.73 -11.24
CA LEU A 62 -2.30 -15.76 -10.49
C LEU A 62 -2.17 -14.34 -11.10
N ILE A 63 -3.32 -13.69 -11.30
CA ILE A 63 -3.43 -12.25 -11.49
C ILE A 63 -3.67 -11.61 -10.12
N LEU A 64 -2.63 -10.98 -9.58
CA LEU A 64 -2.65 -10.30 -8.29
C LEU A 64 -2.75 -8.79 -8.49
N VAL A 65 -3.84 -8.18 -8.00
CA VAL A 65 -4.00 -6.71 -7.98
C VAL A 65 -3.78 -6.20 -6.57
N PHE A 66 -2.95 -5.16 -6.45
CA PHE A 66 -2.74 -4.43 -5.20
C PHE A 66 -3.30 -3.01 -5.32
N ASP A 67 -4.18 -2.64 -4.39
CA ASP A 67 -4.78 -1.31 -4.32
C ASP A 67 -4.57 -0.71 -2.92
N ASP A 68 -4.29 0.60 -2.85
CA ASP A 68 -4.17 1.31 -1.56
C ASP A 68 -5.55 1.42 -0.86
N LEU A 69 -6.66 1.08 -1.53
CA LEU A 69 -8.06 1.20 -1.09
C LEU A 69 -8.52 2.64 -0.87
N ASP A 70 -7.70 3.51 -0.28
CA ASP A 70 -8.00 4.92 0.06
C ASP A 70 -9.36 5.03 0.79
N CYS A 71 -9.57 4.24 1.85
CA CYS A 71 -10.79 4.20 2.67
C CYS A 71 -12.08 3.77 1.95
N ARG A 72 -12.00 3.28 0.70
CA ARG A 72 -13.16 2.68 0.02
C ARG A 72 -13.58 1.37 0.69
N ASP A 73 -14.81 0.94 0.41
CA ASP A 73 -15.26 -0.39 0.84
C ASP A 73 -14.48 -1.49 0.08
N PRO A 74 -13.80 -2.42 0.79
CA PRO A 74 -12.95 -3.43 0.17
C PRO A 74 -13.75 -4.44 -0.65
N VAL A 75 -14.98 -4.77 -0.25
CA VAL A 75 -15.82 -5.74 -0.96
C VAL A 75 -16.31 -5.15 -2.29
N VAL A 76 -16.80 -3.92 -2.26
CA VAL A 76 -17.25 -3.20 -3.46
C VAL A 76 -16.09 -2.96 -4.42
N GLN A 77 -14.94 -2.51 -3.91
CA GLN A 77 -13.76 -2.23 -4.73
C GLN A 77 -13.20 -3.52 -5.35
N SER A 78 -13.11 -4.60 -4.58
CA SER A 78 -12.66 -5.91 -5.08
C SER A 78 -13.58 -6.42 -6.19
N LYS A 79 -14.90 -6.39 -5.97
CA LYS A 79 -15.89 -6.79 -6.98
C LYS A 79 -15.75 -6.00 -8.27
N LYS A 80 -15.57 -4.67 -8.16
CA LYS A 80 -15.39 -3.79 -9.31
C LYS A 80 -14.13 -4.15 -10.11
N ILE A 81 -13.00 -4.36 -9.44
CA ILE A 81 -11.74 -4.74 -10.10
C ILE A 81 -11.87 -6.11 -10.78
N LEU A 82 -12.41 -7.10 -10.07
CA LEU A 82 -12.58 -8.47 -10.59
C LEU A 82 -13.51 -8.51 -11.81
N GLN A 83 -14.62 -7.76 -11.78
CA GLN A 83 -15.52 -7.65 -12.92
C GLN A 83 -14.82 -7.13 -14.18
N GLU A 84 -13.90 -6.19 -14.04
CA GLU A 84 -13.14 -5.63 -15.16
C GLU A 84 -12.09 -6.62 -15.68
N ILE A 85 -11.45 -7.39 -14.81
CA ILE A 85 -10.51 -8.46 -15.21
C ILE A 85 -11.24 -9.55 -16.00
N LEU A 86 -12.45 -9.93 -15.57
CA LEU A 86 -13.23 -10.99 -16.22
C LEU A 86 -13.67 -10.63 -17.64
N GLN A 87 -13.73 -9.34 -17.99
CA GLN A 87 -14.02 -8.89 -19.34
C GLN A 87 -12.82 -9.02 -20.30
N ILE A 88 -11.62 -9.29 -19.78
CA ILE A 88 -10.39 -9.38 -20.58
C ILE A 88 -10.21 -10.81 -21.12
N PRO A 89 -10.10 -10.99 -22.45
CA PRO A 89 -9.87 -12.30 -23.05
C PRO A 89 -8.60 -12.97 -22.50
N GLY A 90 -8.68 -14.29 -22.27
CA GLY A 90 -7.54 -15.08 -21.78
C GLY A 90 -7.33 -15.02 -20.26
N CYS A 91 -8.20 -14.34 -19.51
CA CYS A 91 -8.14 -14.34 -18.05
C CYS A 91 -8.93 -15.48 -17.40
N ALA A 92 -9.84 -16.15 -18.12
CA ALA A 92 -10.84 -17.05 -17.52
C ALA A 92 -10.20 -18.14 -16.63
N ASP A 93 -9.10 -18.75 -17.07
CA ASP A 93 -8.48 -19.91 -16.42
C ASP A 93 -7.35 -19.58 -15.44
N ILE A 94 -7.03 -18.30 -15.24
CA ILE A 94 -5.94 -17.86 -14.34
C ILE A 94 -6.54 -17.45 -13.00
N ASP A 95 -6.00 -17.84 -11.84
CA ASP A 95 -6.57 -17.37 -10.57
C ASP A 95 -6.48 -15.85 -10.44
N LYS A 96 -7.40 -15.23 -9.69
CA LYS A 96 -7.43 -13.77 -9.48
C LYS A 96 -7.57 -13.46 -8.01
N TYR A 97 -6.78 -12.49 -7.54
CA TYR A 97 -6.89 -11.98 -6.18
C TYR A 97 -6.67 -10.47 -6.15
N VAL A 98 -7.45 -9.78 -5.31
CA VAL A 98 -7.30 -8.34 -5.05
C VAL A 98 -6.90 -8.18 -3.59
N GLY A 99 -5.67 -7.73 -3.35
CA GLY A 99 -5.14 -7.38 -2.04
C GLY A 99 -5.20 -5.88 -1.80
N PHE A 100 -5.46 -5.50 -0.53
CA PHE A 100 -5.58 -4.11 -0.13
C PHE A 100 -4.50 -3.70 0.88
N ALA A 101 -3.97 -2.50 0.69
CA ALA A 101 -3.12 -1.82 1.65
C ALA A 101 -3.88 -0.65 2.27
N ALA A 102 -4.80 -0.94 3.19
CA ALA A 102 -5.73 0.06 3.71
C ALA A 102 -5.15 0.85 4.90
N PRO A 103 -5.48 2.15 5.04
CA PRO A 103 -5.96 3.04 3.98
C PRO A 103 -4.89 3.39 2.92
N GLU A 104 -3.62 3.14 3.23
CA GLU A 104 -2.46 3.22 2.34
C GLU A 104 -1.38 2.23 2.86
N LEU A 105 -0.36 1.89 2.06
CA LEU A 105 0.77 1.03 2.50
C LEU A 105 1.47 1.46 3.79
N GLU A 106 1.42 2.76 4.08
CA GLU A 106 1.94 3.32 5.32
C GLU A 106 1.30 2.70 6.58
N ALA A 107 0.11 2.10 6.49
CA ALA A 107 -0.55 1.42 7.60
C ALA A 107 0.25 0.22 8.10
N TRP A 108 0.87 -0.54 7.19
CA TRP A 108 1.72 -1.67 7.56
C TRP A 108 2.99 -1.21 8.28
N ILE A 109 3.52 -0.04 7.91
CA ILE A 109 4.66 0.58 8.59
C ILE A 109 4.25 1.03 10.00
N ILE A 110 3.05 1.61 10.16
CA ILE A 110 2.52 1.98 11.49
C ILE A 110 2.29 0.74 12.36
N ALA A 111 1.70 -0.32 11.80
CA ALA A 111 1.42 -1.57 12.52
C ALA A 111 2.69 -2.14 13.14
N ASP A 112 3.78 -2.12 12.39
CA ASP A 112 5.09 -2.63 12.81
C ASP A 112 6.12 -1.51 13.00
N TRP A 113 5.72 -0.50 13.78
CA TRP A 113 6.54 0.69 14.07
C TRP A 113 7.93 0.36 14.60
N ASP A 114 8.01 -0.63 15.50
CA ASP A 114 9.21 -0.93 16.27
C ASP A 114 10.27 -1.69 15.45
N ASN A 115 9.88 -2.41 14.39
CA ASN A 115 10.83 -2.98 13.43
C ASN A 115 11.11 -2.08 12.23
N SER A 116 10.23 -1.11 11.95
CA SER A 116 10.37 -0.20 10.81
C SER A 116 10.94 1.17 11.22
N LEU A 117 10.09 2.15 11.53
CA LEU A 117 10.48 3.54 11.78
C LEU A 117 11.40 3.69 13.00
N ALA A 118 11.19 2.88 14.04
CA ALA A 118 12.05 2.91 15.23
C ALA A 118 13.50 2.51 14.94
N LYS A 119 13.74 1.68 13.92
CA LYS A 119 15.08 1.20 13.55
C LYS A 119 15.73 2.01 12.41
N SER A 120 14.97 2.84 11.72
CA SER A 120 15.48 3.68 10.64
C SER A 120 16.52 4.69 11.13
N SER A 121 17.67 4.81 10.46
CA SER A 121 18.70 5.81 10.77
C SER A 121 18.14 7.24 10.85
N ASP A 122 17.14 7.53 10.02
CA ASP A 122 16.61 8.86 9.80
C ASP A 122 15.59 9.28 10.86
N PHE A 123 15.04 8.30 11.59
CA PHE A 123 13.92 8.50 12.51
C PHE A 123 14.15 7.91 13.91
N ARG A 124 15.08 6.96 14.10
CA ARG A 124 15.32 6.25 15.36
C ARG A 124 15.52 7.14 16.59
N ASN A 125 16.08 8.34 16.42
CA ASN A 125 16.34 9.24 17.55
C ASN A 125 15.09 10.04 17.98
N ARG A 126 14.02 10.01 17.19
CA ARG A 126 12.80 10.82 17.40
C ARG A 126 11.50 10.07 17.13
N HIS A 127 11.57 8.78 16.83
CA HIS A 127 10.42 7.95 16.50
C HIS A 127 9.37 7.94 17.64
N GLN A 128 9.78 7.98 18.91
CA GLN A 128 8.83 8.06 20.03
C GLN A 128 8.02 9.36 19.99
N ARG A 129 8.67 10.48 19.67
CA ARG A 129 8.03 11.79 19.54
C ARG A 129 7.11 11.85 18.32
N MET A 130 7.54 11.25 17.21
CA MET A 130 6.70 11.05 16.02
C MET A 130 5.44 10.24 16.36
N ARG A 131 5.61 9.07 17.01
CA ARG A 131 4.53 8.18 17.44
C ARG A 131 3.54 8.88 18.36
N TRP A 132 4.03 9.58 19.38
CA TRP A 132 3.19 10.35 20.29
C TRP A 132 2.37 11.43 19.57
N TRP A 133 2.97 12.15 18.62
CA TRP A 133 2.24 13.16 17.85
C TRP A 133 1.19 12.53 16.94
N LEU A 134 1.52 11.43 16.25
CA LEU A 134 0.59 10.71 15.39
C LEU A 134 -0.61 10.19 16.19
N SER A 135 -0.38 9.62 17.38
CA SER A 135 -1.46 9.12 18.23
C SER A 135 -2.30 10.25 18.85
N THR A 136 -1.67 11.35 19.25
CA THR A 136 -2.33 12.41 20.04
C THR A 136 -2.95 13.51 19.20
N LYS A 137 -2.31 13.88 18.08
CA LYS A 137 -2.72 15.00 17.22
C LYS A 137 -3.46 14.57 15.98
N LYS A 138 -3.16 13.37 15.46
CA LYS A 138 -3.83 12.79 14.29
C LYS A 138 -4.73 11.62 14.64
N HIS A 139 -4.77 11.21 15.91
CA HIS A 139 -5.61 10.10 16.39
C HIS A 139 -5.41 8.81 15.58
N ILE A 140 -4.18 8.55 15.11
CA ILE A 140 -3.87 7.32 14.39
C ILE A 140 -3.86 6.15 15.37
N PRO A 141 -4.67 5.11 15.14
CA PRO A 141 -4.68 3.92 15.98
C PRO A 141 -3.53 2.99 15.60
N PHE A 142 -2.57 2.81 16.51
CA PHE A 142 -1.38 1.98 16.26
C PHE A 142 -1.64 0.47 16.36
N ASP A 143 -2.78 0.08 16.93
CA ASP A 143 -3.20 -1.32 17.08
C ASP A 143 -4.18 -1.76 15.99
N GLU A 144 -4.76 -0.82 15.25
CA GLU A 144 -5.69 -1.06 14.14
C GLU A 144 -5.52 -0.03 13.00
N PRO A 145 -4.30 0.16 12.45
CA PRO A 145 -4.02 1.29 11.56
C PRO A 145 -4.80 1.30 10.24
N GLU A 146 -5.44 0.18 9.87
CA GLU A 146 -6.35 0.11 8.71
C GLU A 146 -7.67 0.86 8.95
N SER A 147 -8.05 1.16 10.20
CA SER A 147 -9.24 1.95 10.54
C SER A 147 -9.01 3.46 10.46
N PHE A 148 -7.80 3.90 10.10
CA PHE A 148 -7.48 5.31 10.07
C PHE A 148 -8.22 6.07 8.97
N SER A 149 -8.76 7.22 9.36
CA SER A 149 -9.52 8.16 8.52
C SER A 149 -10.90 7.64 8.11
N GLU A 150 -11.63 8.51 7.42
CA GLU A 150 -13.00 8.26 6.96
C GLU A 150 -13.05 8.40 5.44
N TYR A 151 -13.99 7.70 4.81
CA TYR A 151 -14.21 7.82 3.38
C TYR A 151 -14.85 9.16 3.02
N ASP A 152 -14.21 9.94 2.16
CA ASP A 152 -14.74 11.16 1.57
C ASP A 152 -15.36 10.86 0.20
N GLN A 153 -16.69 10.84 0.15
CA GLN A 153 -17.44 10.55 -1.07
C GLN A 153 -17.24 11.59 -2.19
N GLN A 154 -16.94 12.85 -1.85
CA GLN A 154 -16.73 13.90 -2.86
C GLN A 154 -15.37 13.73 -3.55
N ARG A 155 -14.36 13.33 -2.78
CA ARG A 155 -13.00 13.11 -3.29
C ARG A 155 -12.73 11.68 -3.75
N ASP A 156 -13.60 10.73 -3.39
CA ASP A 156 -13.43 9.29 -3.62
C ASP A 156 -12.08 8.78 -3.06
N CYS A 157 -11.76 9.19 -1.82
CA CYS A 157 -10.56 8.76 -1.09
C CYS A 157 -10.73 9.00 0.41
N CYS A 158 -9.73 8.66 1.23
CA CYS A 158 -9.70 9.05 2.64
C CYS A 158 -9.77 10.57 2.82
N LEU A 159 -10.43 11.00 3.91
CA LEU A 159 -10.49 12.38 4.35
C LEU A 159 -9.09 12.93 4.62
N ASP A 160 -8.30 12.14 5.34
CA ASP A 160 -6.91 12.37 5.73
C ASP A 160 -6.00 11.25 5.21
N LYS A 161 -4.80 11.63 4.79
CA LYS A 161 -3.81 10.67 4.29
C LYS A 161 -2.82 10.30 5.38
N LEU A 162 -2.66 8.99 5.61
CA LEU A 162 -1.71 8.47 6.58
C LEU A 162 -0.27 8.89 6.24
N SER A 163 0.07 8.88 4.95
CA SER A 163 1.37 9.40 4.49
C SER A 163 1.58 10.89 4.75
N SER A 164 0.55 11.73 4.65
CA SER A 164 0.66 13.16 5.02
C SER A 164 0.90 13.32 6.51
N ALA A 165 0.17 12.57 7.35
CA ALA A 165 0.39 12.58 8.80
C ALA A 165 1.81 12.14 9.16
N LEU A 166 2.35 11.09 8.52
CA LEU A 166 3.74 10.68 8.68
C LEU A 166 4.73 11.78 8.31
N ILE A 167 4.54 12.46 7.18
CA ILE A 167 5.38 13.60 6.75
C ILE A 167 5.35 14.71 7.80
N GLU A 168 4.17 15.13 8.22
CA GLU A 168 3.99 16.19 9.23
C GLU A 168 4.65 15.82 10.56
N SER A 169 4.57 14.54 10.96
CA SER A 169 5.19 14.08 12.21
C SER A 169 6.72 14.20 12.24
N THR A 170 7.38 14.34 11.08
CA THR A 170 8.86 14.45 11.00
C THR A 170 9.43 15.82 11.32
N VAL A 171 8.59 16.85 11.44
CA VAL A 171 9.02 18.21 11.76
C VAL A 171 8.12 18.78 12.84
N GLN A 172 8.54 18.67 14.10
CA GLN A 172 7.73 19.08 15.25
C GLN A 172 8.27 20.34 15.94
N ASP A 173 9.58 20.58 15.85
CA ASP A 173 10.23 21.77 16.42
C ASP A 173 11.37 22.29 15.52
N GLU A 174 12.07 23.34 15.96
CA GLU A 174 13.17 23.94 15.19
C GLU A 174 14.37 23.00 15.00
N THR A 175 14.60 22.08 15.94
CA THR A 175 15.72 21.13 15.89
C THR A 175 15.53 20.07 14.79
N ASP A 176 14.28 19.82 14.38
CA ASP A 176 13.94 18.92 13.28
C ASP A 176 14.13 19.54 11.89
N ARG A 177 14.33 20.86 11.76
CA ARG A 177 14.33 21.54 10.44
C ARG A 177 15.38 20.98 9.48
N ASN A 178 16.53 20.57 10.01
CA ASN A 178 17.66 20.04 9.24
C ASN A 178 17.70 18.51 9.19
N GLN A 179 16.75 17.84 9.83
CA GLN A 179 16.68 16.38 9.87
C GLN A 179 15.93 15.83 8.65
N PRO A 180 16.15 14.56 8.26
CA PRO A 180 15.47 13.95 7.13
C PRO A 180 13.94 14.00 7.26
N ARG A 181 13.21 14.34 6.20
CA ARG A 181 11.74 14.28 6.22
C ARG A 181 11.27 12.97 5.65
N PHE A 182 10.15 12.46 6.17
CA PHE A 182 9.53 11.28 5.56
C PHE A 182 9.20 11.59 4.10
N SER A 183 9.41 10.61 3.24
CA SER A 183 9.24 10.71 1.81
C SER A 183 8.73 9.37 1.32
N LYS A 184 7.54 9.35 0.74
CA LYS A 184 6.91 8.12 0.25
C LYS A 184 7.81 7.39 -0.76
N GLY A 185 8.45 8.13 -1.64
CA GLY A 185 9.29 7.54 -2.70
C GLY A 185 10.57 6.89 -2.18
N LEU A 186 11.15 7.45 -1.12
CA LEU A 186 12.41 6.98 -0.55
C LEU A 186 12.18 5.98 0.59
N HIS A 187 11.37 6.37 1.58
CA HIS A 187 11.27 5.66 2.85
C HIS A 187 10.29 4.48 2.79
N THR A 188 9.14 4.61 2.12
CA THR A 188 8.16 3.51 2.07
C THR A 188 8.77 2.21 1.54
N PRO A 189 9.52 2.18 0.42
CA PRO A 189 10.16 0.95 -0.04
C PRO A 189 11.23 0.39 0.91
N LEU A 190 11.95 1.25 1.64
CA LEU A 190 12.99 0.85 2.58
C LEU A 190 12.39 0.25 3.85
N LEU A 191 11.41 0.94 4.43
CA LEU A 191 10.73 0.52 5.65
C LEU A 191 9.91 -0.76 5.43
N LEU A 192 9.25 -0.91 4.28
CA LEU A 192 8.56 -2.14 3.91
C LEU A 192 9.47 -3.38 3.83
N ARG A 193 10.79 -3.24 3.70
CA ARG A 193 11.72 -4.39 3.75
C ARG A 193 12.01 -4.84 5.19
N ALA A 194 11.85 -3.92 6.14
CA ALA A 194 12.15 -4.13 7.55
C ALA A 194 10.95 -4.66 8.34
N ILE A 195 9.72 -4.49 7.83
CA ILE A 195 8.54 -5.00 8.52
C ILE A 195 8.57 -6.52 8.67
N ASN A 196 8.06 -6.98 9.81
CA ASN A 196 7.70 -8.33 10.14
C ASN A 196 6.21 -8.54 9.77
N PRO A 197 5.91 -9.39 8.78
CA PRO A 197 4.52 -9.69 8.40
C PRO A 197 3.65 -10.16 9.56
N ASP A 198 4.20 -10.91 10.52
CA ASP A 198 3.42 -11.43 11.65
C ASP A 198 2.86 -10.33 12.55
N GLU A 199 3.62 -9.25 12.77
CA GLU A 199 3.15 -8.08 13.52
C GLU A 199 2.06 -7.33 12.75
N VAL A 200 2.21 -7.22 11.43
CA VAL A 200 1.20 -6.57 10.58
C VAL A 200 -0.11 -7.39 10.58
N GLN A 201 -0.05 -8.72 10.43
CA GLN A 201 -1.25 -9.59 10.45
C GLN A 201 -2.09 -9.46 11.72
N ARG A 202 -1.44 -9.20 12.87
CA ARG A 202 -2.15 -9.05 14.15
C ARG A 202 -3.03 -7.80 14.17
N LYS A 203 -2.62 -6.73 13.49
CA LYS A 203 -3.19 -5.39 13.57
C LYS A 203 -3.93 -4.94 12.32
N CYS A 204 -3.68 -5.59 11.19
CA CYS A 204 -4.20 -5.25 9.88
C CYS A 204 -5.03 -6.42 9.32
N PRO A 205 -6.35 -6.45 9.54
CA PRO A 205 -7.23 -7.52 9.04
C PRO A 205 -7.17 -7.74 7.52
N LEU A 206 -7.17 -6.69 6.70
CA LEU A 206 -7.13 -6.82 5.23
C LEU A 206 -5.75 -7.34 4.77
N PHE A 207 -4.67 -6.89 5.41
CA PHE A 207 -3.36 -7.50 5.21
C PHE A 207 -3.36 -8.98 5.58
N ARG A 208 -3.97 -9.36 6.71
CA ARG A 208 -4.04 -10.76 7.17
C ARG A 208 -4.79 -11.65 6.18
N GLU A 209 -5.91 -11.18 5.63
CA GLU A 209 -6.66 -11.91 4.60
C GLU A 209 -5.79 -12.18 3.36
N MET A 210 -5.12 -11.15 2.85
CA MET A 210 -4.19 -11.28 1.73
C MET A 210 -3.00 -12.19 2.06
N TYR A 211 -2.45 -12.04 3.26
CA TYR A 211 -1.32 -12.86 3.70
C TYR A 211 -1.69 -14.33 3.72
N ASN A 212 -2.82 -14.69 4.33
CA ASN A 212 -3.28 -16.08 4.40
C ASN A 212 -3.52 -16.65 3.01
N TYR A 213 -4.21 -15.90 2.14
CA TYR A 213 -4.43 -16.33 0.75
C TYR A 213 -3.11 -16.60 0.01
N LEU A 214 -2.16 -15.66 0.04
CA LEU A 214 -0.89 -15.80 -0.67
C LEU A 214 -0.01 -16.88 -0.02
N ASN A 215 -0.02 -17.00 1.30
CA ASN A 215 0.73 -18.04 2.00
C ASN A 215 0.23 -19.43 1.60
N ASP A 216 -1.08 -19.62 1.48
CA ASP A 216 -1.64 -20.90 1.03
C ASP A 216 -1.35 -21.13 -0.46
N PHE A 217 -1.59 -20.13 -1.30
CA PHE A 217 -1.33 -20.20 -2.74
C PHE A 217 0.13 -20.53 -3.06
N CYS A 218 1.08 -19.86 -2.39
CA CYS A 218 2.51 -20.01 -2.65
C CYS A 218 3.15 -21.23 -1.96
N ARG A 219 2.37 -22.04 -1.22
CA ARG A 219 2.83 -23.32 -0.67
C ARG A 219 2.59 -24.49 -1.62
N PHE A 220 1.72 -24.33 -2.61
CA PHE A 220 1.46 -25.37 -3.61
C PHE A 220 2.53 -25.31 -4.71
N GLU A 221 3.59 -26.12 -4.53
CA GLU A 221 4.34 -26.76 -5.62
C GLU A 221 4.15 -28.27 -5.55
#